data_AF-A0A835TQW9-F1
#
_entry.id   AF-A0A835TQW9-F1
#
_cell.length_a   1.000
_cell.length_b   1.000
_cell.length_c   1.000
_cell.angle_alpha   90.00
_cell.angle_beta   90.00
_cell.angle_gamma   90.00
#
_symmetry.space_group_name_H-M   'P 1'
#
loop_
_entity.id
_entity.type
_entity.pdbx_description
1 polymer ?
#
loop_
_entity_poly.entity_id
_entity_poly.type
_entity_poly.pdbx_seq_one_letter_code
_entity_poly.pdbx_strand_id
1 'polypeptide(L)'
;CPAEPQLLALPGAAGESGGGTGGQSGGGQPASPPPPAPQDETEQGREEETERGDEAGCEEPLEYPGDSCRELPPPPTPDINQLPPSILLKIFSNLSLNERCLSVSLVCKYWRDLCLDFQFWKQLDLSSRQQVTDELLEKIASRSQNITEINISDCRNVSDTGVCILAIKCPGLLRYTAYRCKQLSDTSIIAVASQCPLLQKVHVGNQDRLTDEGLKQLGSKCRELKDIHFGQCYKISDEGMIIIAKGCLKLQRIYMQENKL
;
A
#
# COMPACT_ATOMS: atom_id res chain seq x y z
N CYS A 1 2.52 -20.68 -36.87
CA CYS A 1 2.24 -19.24 -37.01
C CYS A 1 0.79 -19.03 -37.43
N PRO A 2 -0.09 -18.51 -36.56
CA PRO A 2 -1.35 -17.93 -37.00
C PRO A 2 -1.34 -16.40 -36.85
N ALA A 3 -1.68 -15.76 -37.97
CA ALA A 3 -2.30 -14.46 -38.20
C ALA A 3 -2.33 -13.40 -37.08
N GLU A 4 -1.72 -12.25 -37.36
CA GLU A 4 -2.00 -10.96 -36.74
C GLU A 4 -3.40 -10.44 -37.12
N PRO A 5 -4.12 -9.74 -36.22
CA PRO A 5 -5.29 -8.95 -36.59
C PRO A 5 -4.92 -7.51 -36.94
N GLN A 6 -5.54 -7.03 -38.04
CA GLN A 6 -5.42 -5.69 -38.61
C GLN A 6 -5.92 -4.60 -37.66
N LEU A 7 -5.10 -3.55 -37.49
CA LEU A 7 -5.46 -2.27 -36.90
C LEU A 7 -6.40 -1.50 -37.85
N LEU A 8 -7.63 -1.21 -37.42
CA LEU A 8 -8.50 -0.23 -38.08
C LEU A 8 -8.31 1.14 -37.42
N ALA A 9 -7.73 2.05 -38.18
CA ALA A 9 -7.55 3.46 -37.83
C ALA A 9 -8.88 4.24 -37.95
N LEU A 10 -9.16 5.09 -36.96
CA LEU A 10 -10.22 6.10 -37.00
C LEU A 10 -9.78 7.32 -37.83
N PRO A 11 -10.67 7.96 -38.60
CA PRO A 11 -10.35 9.23 -39.24
C PRO A 11 -10.53 10.40 -38.26
N GLY A 12 -9.55 11.31 -38.28
CA GLY A 12 -9.62 12.60 -37.60
C GLY A 12 -10.53 13.59 -38.34
N ALA A 13 -11.00 14.58 -37.59
CA ALA A 13 -11.55 15.81 -38.13
C ALA A 13 -10.93 16.99 -37.38
N ALA A 14 -10.28 17.86 -38.16
CA ALA A 14 -9.77 19.17 -37.79
C ALA A 14 -10.75 20.27 -38.24
N GLY A 15 -10.60 21.47 -37.70
CA GLY A 15 -11.24 22.72 -38.15
C GLY A 15 -11.91 23.46 -36.98
N GLU A 16 -11.22 24.42 -36.34
CA GLU A 16 -11.28 25.88 -36.62
C GLU A 16 -12.63 26.50 -36.19
N SER A 17 -12.79 27.71 -35.66
CA SER A 17 -11.97 28.84 -35.22
C SER A 17 -13.00 29.85 -34.63
N GLY A 18 -12.58 30.85 -33.85
CA GLY A 18 -13.46 32.01 -33.56
C GLY A 18 -13.27 32.62 -32.17
N GLY A 19 -12.71 33.84 -32.16
CA GLY A 19 -12.30 34.57 -30.97
C GLY A 19 -13.40 35.34 -30.24
N GLY A 20 -12.98 36.03 -29.17
CA GLY A 20 -13.84 36.90 -28.37
C GLY A 20 -13.12 37.46 -27.16
N THR A 21 -12.62 38.68 -27.29
CA THR A 21 -11.93 39.53 -26.31
C THR A 21 -12.81 39.98 -25.15
N GLY A 22 -12.22 40.20 -23.97
CA GLY A 22 -12.81 41.02 -22.90
C GLY A 22 -11.99 40.96 -21.62
N GLY A 23 -11.28 42.04 -21.30
CA GLY A 23 -10.39 42.15 -20.14
C GLY A 23 -11.03 42.70 -18.86
N GLN A 24 -10.28 42.60 -17.77
CA GLN A 24 -10.17 43.48 -16.57
C GLN A 24 -9.29 42.72 -15.56
N SER A 25 -8.01 43.03 -15.37
CA SER A 25 -7.42 44.09 -14.54
C SER A 25 -7.70 43.99 -13.04
N GLY A 26 -6.64 43.71 -12.27
CA GLY A 26 -6.39 44.32 -10.95
C GLY A 26 -6.40 43.38 -9.74
N GLY A 27 -5.26 43.31 -9.04
CA GLY A 27 -5.21 42.92 -7.62
C GLY A 27 -4.12 41.92 -7.23
N GLY A 28 -2.85 42.31 -7.35
CA GLY A 28 -1.75 41.56 -6.73
C GLY A 28 -1.67 41.83 -5.22
N GLN A 29 -1.39 40.79 -4.43
CA GLN A 29 -0.85 40.90 -3.07
C GLN A 29 0.49 40.17 -3.01
N PRO A 30 1.54 40.76 -2.41
CA PRO A 30 2.87 40.19 -2.40
C PRO A 30 3.05 39.11 -1.33
N ALA A 31 3.78 38.07 -1.69
CA ALA A 31 4.25 37.03 -0.79
C ALA A 31 5.31 37.57 0.19
N SER A 32 5.18 37.19 1.47
CA SER A 32 6.15 37.51 2.53
C SER A 32 7.42 36.64 2.42
N PRO A 33 8.63 37.20 2.66
CA PRO A 33 9.87 36.42 2.65
C PRO A 33 10.11 35.66 3.98
N PRO A 34 10.92 34.59 3.98
CA PRO A 34 11.25 33.80 5.17
C PRO A 34 12.28 34.50 6.08
N PRO A 35 12.36 34.12 7.37
CA PRO A 35 13.28 34.71 8.34
C PRO A 35 14.75 34.25 8.14
N PRO A 36 15.74 35.07 8.55
CA PRO A 36 17.16 34.74 8.43
C PRO A 36 17.66 33.77 9.52
N ALA A 37 18.73 33.05 9.20
CA ALA A 37 19.44 32.13 10.10
C ALA A 37 20.27 32.87 11.17
N PRO A 38 20.50 32.29 12.36
CA PRO A 38 21.33 32.91 13.40
C PRO A 38 22.81 32.88 13.03
N GLN A 39 23.47 34.04 13.18
CA GLN A 39 24.91 34.22 13.05
C GLN A 39 25.60 34.06 14.42
N ASP A 40 26.79 33.50 14.33
CA ASP A 40 27.79 33.26 15.37
C ASP A 40 28.39 34.60 15.83
N GLU A 41 28.38 34.87 17.14
CA GLU A 41 29.08 36.01 17.74
C GLU A 41 30.04 35.51 18.83
N THR A 42 31.31 35.46 18.46
CA THR A 42 32.48 35.46 19.34
C THR A 42 32.92 36.89 19.65
N GLU A 43 33.08 37.25 20.93
CA GLU A 43 34.18 38.09 21.48
C GLU A 43 34.02 38.20 23.00
N GLN A 44 34.97 37.66 23.77
CA GLN A 44 36.12 38.33 24.39
C GLN A 44 35.78 39.18 25.63
N GLY A 45 36.53 38.91 26.70
CA GLY A 45 36.58 39.74 27.88
C GLY A 45 37.56 39.23 28.94
N ARG A 46 38.72 39.89 29.00
CA ARG A 46 39.68 40.05 30.12
C ARG A 46 40.85 39.08 30.32
N GLU A 47 42.00 39.54 29.82
CA GLU A 47 43.30 39.71 30.52
C GLU A 47 43.10 40.09 32.01
N GLU A 48 43.92 39.75 32.98
CA GLU A 48 45.39 39.78 33.07
C GLU A 48 45.75 39.19 34.45
N GLU A 49 46.83 38.38 34.57
CA GLU A 49 47.89 38.60 35.56
C GLU A 49 48.95 37.49 35.48
N THR A 50 50.20 37.95 35.40
CA THR A 50 51.43 37.20 35.28
C THR A 50 52.06 37.09 36.65
N GLU A 51 52.40 35.89 37.12
CA GLU A 51 53.57 35.73 37.99
C GLU A 51 54.35 34.45 37.63
N ARG A 52 55.65 34.67 37.46
CA ARG A 52 56.72 33.73 37.16
C ARG A 52 57.35 33.32 38.50
N GLY A 53 57.56 32.03 38.71
CA GLY A 53 58.31 31.48 39.84
C GLY A 53 58.91 30.12 39.45
N ASP A 54 60.17 29.93 39.81
CA ASP A 54 61.16 29.07 39.15
C ASP A 54 61.22 27.59 39.61
N GLU A 55 61.79 26.78 38.70
CA GLU A 55 62.72 25.64 38.88
C GLU A 55 62.37 24.35 39.67
N ALA A 56 62.39 23.26 38.87
CA ALA A 56 63.15 22.02 39.02
C ALA A 56 62.96 21.08 40.25
N GLY A 57 62.51 19.86 39.95
CA GLY A 57 62.64 18.69 40.82
C GLY A 57 62.05 17.44 40.17
N CYS A 58 62.89 16.63 39.53
CA CYS A 58 62.54 15.32 39.01
C CYS A 58 62.53 14.31 40.15
N GLU A 59 61.40 13.67 40.48
CA GLU A 59 61.36 12.37 41.14
C GLU A 59 60.18 11.52 40.61
N GLU A 60 60.43 10.22 40.49
CA GLU A 60 59.68 9.20 39.75
C GLU A 60 58.26 8.91 40.28
N PRO A 61 57.34 8.37 39.44
CA PRO A 61 56.02 7.93 39.89
C PRO A 61 56.12 6.60 40.66
N LEU A 62 55.65 6.59 41.90
CA LEU A 62 55.42 5.38 42.70
C LEU A 62 54.36 4.49 42.04
N GLU A 63 54.74 3.26 41.68
CA GLU A 63 53.82 2.20 41.25
C GLU A 63 52.85 1.83 42.38
N TYR A 64 51.57 2.13 42.20
CA TYR A 64 50.47 1.46 42.90
C TYR A 64 50.03 0.25 42.08
N PRO A 65 49.91 -0.96 42.65
CA PRO A 65 49.31 -2.10 41.97
C PRO A 65 47.78 -1.89 41.91
N GLY A 66 47.34 -1.10 40.94
CA GLY A 66 45.94 -0.83 40.66
C GLY A 66 45.34 -1.94 39.82
N ASP A 67 44.22 -2.48 40.30
CA ASP A 67 43.25 -3.32 39.60
C ASP A 67 43.26 -3.15 38.06
N SER A 68 43.78 -4.13 37.33
CA SER A 68 43.36 -4.31 35.95
C SER A 68 42.06 -5.10 35.95
N CYS A 69 40.96 -4.35 36.13
CA CYS A 69 39.63 -4.76 35.75
C CYS A 69 39.71 -5.46 34.38
N ARG A 70 39.45 -6.78 34.35
CA ARG A 70 39.16 -7.46 33.10
C ARG A 70 37.96 -6.75 32.50
N GLU A 71 38.16 -5.94 31.46
CA GLU A 71 37.08 -5.43 30.63
C GLU A 71 36.27 -6.65 30.16
N LEU A 72 35.11 -6.84 30.76
CA LEU A 72 34.13 -7.79 30.27
C LEU A 72 33.81 -7.37 28.83
N PRO A 73 33.82 -8.29 27.86
CA PRO A 73 33.49 -7.95 26.48
C PRO A 73 32.13 -7.24 26.47
N PRO A 74 31.96 -6.18 25.66
CA PRO A 74 30.72 -5.42 25.64
C PRO A 74 29.56 -6.37 25.42
N PRO A 75 28.43 -6.20 26.14
CA PRO A 75 27.28 -7.07 25.97
C PRO A 75 26.90 -7.09 24.49
N PRO A 76 26.55 -8.26 23.93
CA PRO A 76 26.22 -8.37 22.52
C PRO A 76 25.11 -7.36 22.19
N THR A 77 25.36 -6.51 21.21
CA THR A 77 24.36 -5.55 20.75
C THR A 77 23.14 -6.34 20.27
N PRO A 78 21.92 -5.97 20.70
CA PRO A 78 20.73 -6.68 20.27
C PRO A 78 20.59 -6.59 18.75
N ASP A 79 20.68 -7.73 18.07
CA ASP A 79 20.52 -7.84 16.63
C ASP A 79 19.15 -8.43 16.29
N ILE A 80 18.31 -7.61 15.67
CA ILE A 80 16.97 -7.99 15.24
C ILE A 80 16.99 -9.13 14.21
N ASN A 81 18.09 -9.32 13.45
CA ASN A 81 18.21 -10.38 12.45
C ASN A 81 18.34 -11.79 13.06
N GLN A 82 18.55 -11.89 14.38
CA GLN A 82 18.55 -13.16 15.10
C GLN A 82 17.14 -13.73 15.30
N LEU A 83 16.10 -12.92 15.07
CA LEU A 83 14.72 -13.37 15.13
C LEU A 83 14.41 -14.30 13.94
N PRO A 84 13.60 -15.35 14.14
CA PRO A 84 13.15 -16.20 13.04
C PRO A 84 12.44 -15.38 11.95
N PRO A 85 12.55 -15.78 10.66
CA PRO A 85 11.86 -15.13 9.55
C PRO A 85 10.37 -14.88 9.83
N SER A 86 9.67 -15.84 10.43
CA SER A 86 8.25 -15.74 10.76
C SER A 86 7.92 -14.59 11.72
N ILE A 87 8.81 -14.30 12.68
CA ILE A 87 8.64 -13.20 13.63
C ILE A 87 8.93 -11.87 12.95
N LEU A 88 9.97 -11.78 12.13
CA LEU A 88 10.29 -10.58 11.35
C LEU A 88 9.16 -10.24 10.36
N LEU A 89 8.65 -11.23 9.64
CA LEU A 89 7.48 -11.08 8.78
C LEU A 89 6.27 -10.62 9.60
N LYS A 90 6.03 -11.16 10.79
CA LYS A 90 4.94 -10.68 11.64
C LYS A 90 5.13 -9.22 12.07
N ILE A 91 6.35 -8.81 12.40
CA ILE A 91 6.67 -7.39 12.69
C ILE A 91 6.37 -6.52 11.46
N PHE A 92 6.89 -6.90 10.29
CA PHE A 92 6.69 -6.16 9.04
C PHE A 92 5.21 -6.09 8.64
N SER A 93 4.39 -7.06 9.03
CA SER A 93 2.94 -7.04 8.76
C SER A 93 2.21 -5.87 9.44
N ASN A 94 2.76 -5.33 10.52
CA ASN A 94 2.20 -4.18 11.23
C ASN A 94 2.62 -2.84 10.63
N LEU A 95 3.63 -2.83 9.75
CA LEU A 95 4.08 -1.63 9.06
C LEU A 95 3.15 -1.31 7.88
N SER A 96 3.06 -0.04 7.53
CA SER A 96 2.38 0.38 6.31
C SER A 96 3.07 -0.25 5.09
N LEU A 97 2.30 -0.43 4.01
CA LEU A 97 2.86 -0.93 2.75
C LEU A 97 4.01 -0.06 2.22
N ASN A 98 3.95 1.25 2.43
CA ASN A 98 5.01 2.16 2.01
C ASN A 98 6.29 1.88 2.80
N GLU A 99 6.22 1.73 4.12
CA GLU A 99 7.38 1.39 4.95
C GLU A 99 7.94 0.01 4.57
N ARG A 100 7.07 -0.98 4.31
CA ARG A 100 7.49 -2.32 3.85
C ARG A 100 8.24 -2.27 2.52
N CYS A 101 7.67 -1.58 1.54
CA CYS A 101 8.19 -1.52 0.17
C CYS A 101 9.42 -0.61 0.04
N LEU A 102 9.46 0.51 0.76
CA LEU A 102 10.46 1.57 0.58
C LEU A 102 11.49 1.65 1.70
N SER A 103 11.14 1.29 2.94
CA SER A 103 12.07 1.42 4.08
C SER A 103 12.67 0.07 4.46
N VAL A 104 11.84 -0.93 4.76
CA VAL A 104 12.28 -2.26 5.23
C VAL A 104 13.16 -2.96 4.20
N SER A 105 12.76 -2.90 2.92
CA SER A 105 13.51 -3.50 1.81
C SER A 105 14.89 -2.85 1.53
N LEU A 106 15.16 -1.68 2.13
CA LEU A 106 16.41 -0.94 1.99
C LEU A 106 17.36 -1.11 3.19
N VAL A 107 16.90 -1.71 4.30
CA VAL A 107 17.72 -1.88 5.50
C VAL A 107 18.91 -2.81 5.25
N CYS A 108 18.66 -4.01 4.73
CA CYS A 108 19.72 -4.97 4.36
C CYS A 108 19.22 -6.00 3.33
N LYS A 109 20.13 -6.82 2.79
CA LYS A 109 19.79 -7.90 1.84
C LYS A 109 18.78 -8.89 2.42
N TYR A 110 18.96 -9.28 3.69
CA TYR A 110 18.06 -10.20 4.36
C TYR A 110 16.63 -9.67 4.49
N TRP A 111 16.47 -8.41 4.89
CA TRP A 111 15.15 -7.77 5.01
C TRP A 111 14.47 -7.59 3.65
N ARG A 112 15.26 -7.29 2.60
CA ARG A 112 14.78 -7.28 1.23
C ARG A 112 14.24 -8.64 0.82
N ASP A 113 14.98 -9.71 1.06
CA ASP A 113 14.58 -11.08 0.71
C ASP A 113 13.32 -11.49 1.48
N LEU A 114 13.21 -11.15 2.76
CA LEU A 114 11.99 -11.34 3.55
C LEU A 114 10.79 -10.55 3.01
N CYS A 115 11.00 -9.29 2.60
CA CYS A 115 9.96 -8.49 1.96
C CYS A 115 9.59 -8.97 0.55
N LEU A 116 10.39 -9.84 -0.06
CA LEU A 116 10.10 -10.52 -1.32
C LEU A 116 9.55 -11.94 -1.09
N ASP A 117 9.50 -12.42 0.16
CA ASP A 117 8.97 -13.73 0.48
C ASP A 117 7.50 -13.83 0.09
N PHE A 118 7.21 -14.80 -0.78
CA PHE A 118 5.88 -15.03 -1.32
C PHE A 118 4.81 -15.35 -0.26
N GLN A 119 5.18 -15.93 0.88
CA GLN A 119 4.25 -16.22 1.98
C GLN A 119 3.74 -14.94 2.63
N PHE A 120 4.57 -13.89 2.66
CA PHE A 120 4.23 -12.63 3.30
C PHE A 120 3.10 -11.88 2.58
N TRP A 121 3.02 -12.02 1.26
CA TRP A 121 2.04 -11.33 0.43
C TRP A 121 0.76 -12.12 0.19
N LYS A 122 0.63 -13.34 0.73
CA LYS A 122 -0.55 -14.18 0.51
C LYS A 122 -1.85 -13.53 0.98
N GLN A 123 -1.79 -12.80 2.08
CA GLN A 123 -2.95 -12.15 2.69
C GLN A 123 -2.62 -10.69 2.95
N LEU A 124 -3.33 -9.78 2.30
CA LEU A 124 -3.08 -8.36 2.37
C LEU A 124 -4.31 -7.61 2.85
N ASP A 125 -4.23 -7.08 4.07
CA ASP A 125 -5.17 -6.08 4.53
C ASP A 125 -4.63 -4.68 4.26
N LEU A 126 -5.31 -3.97 3.38
CA LEU A 126 -5.01 -2.60 2.96
C LEU A 126 -6.11 -1.62 3.38
N SER A 127 -7.09 -2.07 4.17
CA SER A 127 -8.29 -1.29 4.45
C SER A 127 -8.01 0.02 5.19
N SER A 128 -8.86 1.03 4.94
CA SER A 128 -8.81 2.37 5.55
C SER A 128 -7.49 3.15 5.34
N ARG A 129 -6.70 2.77 4.34
CA ARG A 129 -5.40 3.39 4.03
C ARG A 129 -5.53 4.35 2.85
N GLN A 130 -5.47 5.65 3.13
CA GLN A 130 -5.60 6.69 2.09
C GLN A 130 -4.49 6.66 1.03
N GLN A 131 -3.33 6.12 1.38
CA GLN A 131 -2.20 5.93 0.48
C GLN A 131 -2.37 4.80 -0.54
N VAL A 132 -3.45 4.00 -0.44
CA VAL A 132 -3.71 2.90 -1.38
C VAL A 132 -4.32 3.47 -2.65
N THR A 133 -3.51 3.48 -3.70
CA THR A 133 -3.86 3.93 -5.04
C THR A 133 -3.73 2.77 -6.04
N ASP A 134 -4.21 2.98 -7.27
CA ASP A 134 -4.05 2.02 -8.36
C ASP A 134 -2.57 1.69 -8.64
N GLU A 135 -1.70 2.71 -8.61
CA GLU A 135 -0.25 2.53 -8.78
C GLU A 135 0.35 1.65 -7.68
N LEU A 136 -0.11 1.81 -6.44
CA LEU A 136 0.34 0.96 -5.34
C LEU A 136 -0.16 -0.48 -5.52
N LEU A 137 -1.43 -0.68 -5.90
CA LEU A 137 -1.97 -2.01 -6.19
C LEU A 137 -1.19 -2.69 -7.32
N GLU A 138 -0.85 -1.97 -8.38
CA GLU A 138 -0.03 -2.47 -9.48
C GLU A 138 1.38 -2.86 -9.01
N LYS A 139 2.04 -2.03 -8.20
CA LYS A 139 3.37 -2.34 -7.64
C LYS A 139 3.33 -3.61 -6.78
N ILE A 140 2.29 -3.76 -5.96
CA ILE A 140 2.10 -4.93 -5.11
C ILE A 140 1.88 -6.18 -5.96
N ALA A 141 0.94 -6.11 -6.91
CA ALA A 141 0.60 -7.23 -7.78
C ALA A 141 1.76 -7.63 -8.70
N SER A 142 2.63 -6.68 -9.06
CA SER A 142 3.85 -6.95 -9.83
C SER A 142 4.95 -7.59 -8.99
N ARG A 143 4.97 -7.34 -7.68
CA ARG A 143 5.94 -7.92 -6.75
C ARG A 143 5.56 -9.34 -6.33
N SER A 144 4.27 -9.62 -6.15
CA SER A 144 3.77 -10.94 -5.78
C SER A 144 2.50 -11.30 -6.52
N GLN A 145 2.56 -12.43 -7.22
CA GLN A 145 1.43 -13.04 -7.93
C GLN A 145 0.72 -14.11 -7.06
N ASN A 146 1.22 -14.34 -5.84
CA ASN A 146 0.74 -15.37 -4.91
C ASN A 146 -0.29 -14.82 -3.90
N ILE A 147 -0.91 -13.67 -4.21
CA ILE A 147 -1.93 -13.06 -3.35
C ILE A 147 -3.18 -13.94 -3.41
N THR A 148 -3.55 -14.49 -2.25
CA THR A 148 -4.74 -15.33 -2.08
C THR A 148 -5.89 -14.58 -1.41
N GLU A 149 -5.59 -13.56 -0.61
CA GLU A 149 -6.60 -12.77 0.08
C GLU A 149 -6.23 -11.28 0.02
N ILE A 150 -7.20 -10.45 -0.35
CA ILE A 150 -7.02 -9.00 -0.34
C ILE A 150 -8.24 -8.30 0.28
N ASN A 151 -7.95 -7.32 1.11
CA ASN A 151 -8.92 -6.38 1.67
C ASN A 151 -8.53 -4.94 1.30
N ILE A 152 -9.36 -4.27 0.49
CA ILE A 152 -9.22 -2.87 0.08
C ILE A 152 -10.39 -2.01 0.58
N SER A 153 -11.03 -2.41 1.67
CA SER A 153 -12.19 -1.69 2.23
C SER A 153 -11.83 -0.25 2.58
N ASP A 154 -12.73 0.70 2.33
CA ASP A 154 -12.53 2.13 2.57
C ASP A 154 -11.35 2.79 1.82
N CYS A 155 -10.74 2.10 0.84
CA CYS A 155 -9.69 2.68 -0.01
C CYS A 155 -10.30 3.49 -1.16
N ARG A 156 -10.64 4.77 -0.89
CA ARG A 156 -11.33 5.64 -1.86
C ARG A 156 -10.51 6.05 -3.09
N ASN A 157 -9.19 5.93 -3.01
CA ASN A 157 -8.27 6.28 -4.10
C ASN A 157 -7.98 5.10 -5.05
N VAL A 158 -8.63 3.95 -4.83
CA VAL A 158 -8.60 2.80 -5.75
C VAL A 158 -9.74 2.91 -6.74
N SER A 159 -9.46 2.76 -8.03
CA SER A 159 -10.44 2.69 -9.10
C SER A 159 -10.59 1.27 -9.66
N ASP A 160 -11.53 1.09 -10.59
CA ASP A 160 -11.69 -0.18 -11.30
C ASP A 160 -10.40 -0.62 -12.00
N THR A 161 -9.60 0.33 -12.50
CA THR A 161 -8.32 0.05 -13.16
C THR A 161 -7.34 -0.68 -12.25
N GLY A 162 -7.16 -0.21 -11.01
CA GLY A 162 -6.27 -0.85 -10.04
C GLY A 162 -6.72 -2.26 -9.69
N VAL A 163 -8.03 -2.47 -9.53
CA VAL A 163 -8.60 -3.81 -9.25
C VAL A 163 -8.46 -4.74 -10.46
N CYS A 164 -8.64 -4.24 -11.69
CA CYS A 164 -8.41 -5.01 -12.90
C CYS A 164 -6.96 -5.50 -13.01
N ILE A 165 -5.99 -4.61 -12.79
CA ILE A 165 -4.56 -4.96 -12.82
C ILE A 165 -4.24 -6.02 -11.77
N LEU A 166 -4.76 -5.83 -10.55
CA LEU A 166 -4.60 -6.79 -9.46
C LEU A 166 -5.16 -8.17 -9.84
N ALA A 167 -6.38 -8.23 -10.37
CA ALA A 167 -7.04 -9.47 -10.78
C ALA A 167 -6.24 -10.21 -11.86
N ILE A 168 -5.76 -9.49 -12.88
CA ILE A 168 -4.94 -10.05 -13.97
C ILE A 168 -3.64 -10.67 -13.44
N LYS A 169 -2.98 -9.99 -12.49
CA LYS A 169 -1.69 -10.44 -11.95
C LYS A 169 -1.82 -11.48 -10.83
N CYS A 170 -3.01 -11.63 -10.23
CA CYS A 170 -3.24 -12.53 -9.10
C CYS A 170 -4.38 -13.54 -9.38
N PRO A 171 -4.21 -14.48 -10.33
CA PRO A 171 -5.25 -15.45 -10.68
C PRO A 171 -5.56 -16.45 -9.55
N GLY A 172 -4.66 -16.59 -8.57
CA GLY A 172 -4.83 -17.44 -7.38
C GLY A 172 -5.66 -16.82 -6.26
N LEU A 173 -6.34 -15.69 -6.49
CA LEU A 173 -7.13 -15.01 -5.48
C LEU A 173 -8.31 -15.87 -5.01
N LEU A 174 -8.40 -16.09 -3.70
CA LEU A 174 -9.44 -16.86 -3.02
C LEU A 174 -10.43 -15.97 -2.27
N ARG A 175 -9.99 -14.81 -1.76
CA ARG A 175 -10.83 -13.90 -0.98
C ARG A 175 -10.66 -12.46 -1.41
N TYR A 176 -11.76 -11.84 -1.82
CA TYR A 176 -11.82 -10.43 -2.19
C TYR A 176 -12.75 -9.68 -1.24
N THR A 177 -12.25 -8.60 -0.63
CA THR A 177 -13.01 -7.75 0.29
C THR A 177 -12.81 -6.28 -0.07
N ALA A 178 -13.90 -5.54 -0.30
CA ALA A 178 -13.88 -4.14 -0.72
C ALA A 178 -15.13 -3.39 -0.22
N TYR A 179 -15.32 -3.36 1.10
CA TYR A 179 -16.45 -2.64 1.71
C TYR A 179 -16.33 -1.13 1.50
N ARG A 180 -17.48 -0.46 1.31
CA ARG A 180 -17.60 1.01 1.23
C ARG A 180 -16.75 1.66 0.13
N CYS A 181 -16.36 0.89 -0.89
CA CYS A 181 -15.69 1.39 -2.09
C CYS A 181 -16.74 1.77 -3.15
N LYS A 182 -17.51 2.83 -2.89
CA LYS A 182 -18.62 3.33 -3.73
C LYS A 182 -18.20 3.78 -5.14
N GLN A 183 -16.92 4.05 -5.33
CA GLN A 183 -16.33 4.45 -6.60
C GLN A 183 -16.15 3.26 -7.57
N LEU A 184 -16.09 2.03 -7.05
CA LEU A 184 -15.94 0.81 -7.86
C LEU A 184 -17.27 0.42 -8.48
N SER A 185 -17.21 -0.17 -9.69
CA SER A 185 -18.36 -0.59 -10.49
C SER A 185 -18.33 -2.08 -10.82
N ASP A 186 -19.30 -2.55 -11.60
CA ASP A 186 -19.29 -3.90 -12.15
C ASP A 186 -17.97 -4.25 -12.83
N THR A 187 -17.28 -3.28 -13.45
CA THR A 187 -15.99 -3.49 -14.12
C THR A 187 -14.98 -4.23 -13.25
N SER A 188 -14.82 -3.83 -11.99
CA SER A 188 -13.86 -4.46 -11.09
C SER A 188 -14.29 -5.87 -10.70
N ILE A 189 -15.58 -6.09 -10.41
CA ILE A 189 -16.11 -7.43 -10.08
C ILE A 189 -16.03 -8.38 -11.28
N ILE A 190 -16.33 -7.89 -12.48
CA ILE A 190 -16.23 -8.65 -13.72
C ILE A 190 -14.78 -9.09 -13.96
N ALA A 191 -13.81 -8.19 -13.75
CA ALA A 191 -12.40 -8.52 -13.88
C ALA A 191 -11.96 -9.58 -12.86
N VAL A 192 -12.31 -9.40 -11.59
CA VAL A 192 -12.03 -10.38 -10.52
C VAL A 192 -12.65 -11.74 -10.86
N ALA A 193 -13.92 -11.78 -11.25
CA ALA A 193 -14.60 -13.02 -11.61
C ALA A 193 -13.97 -13.71 -12.84
N SER A 194 -13.46 -12.92 -13.79
CA SER A 194 -12.88 -13.43 -15.03
C SER A 194 -11.47 -13.97 -14.88
N GLN A 195 -10.67 -13.35 -14.01
CA GLN A 195 -9.25 -13.70 -13.85
C GLN A 195 -9.00 -14.61 -12.65
N CYS A 196 -9.91 -14.66 -11.67
CA CYS A 196 -9.74 -15.40 -10.42
C CYS A 196 -10.86 -16.47 -10.25
N PRO A 197 -10.87 -17.57 -11.02
CA PRO A 197 -11.96 -18.57 -10.98
C PRO A 197 -12.02 -19.39 -9.67
N LEU A 198 -10.94 -19.37 -8.87
CA LEU A 198 -10.84 -20.09 -7.58
C LEU A 198 -11.44 -19.31 -6.40
N LEU A 199 -12.11 -18.19 -6.67
CA LEU A 199 -12.66 -17.29 -5.66
C LEU A 199 -13.66 -18.01 -4.76
N GLN A 200 -13.46 -17.90 -3.45
CA GLN A 200 -14.28 -18.54 -2.41
C GLN A 200 -15.06 -17.52 -1.58
N LYS A 201 -14.55 -16.28 -1.46
CA LYS A 201 -15.17 -15.23 -0.66
C LYS A 201 -15.21 -13.91 -1.43
N VAL A 202 -16.39 -13.29 -1.53
CA VAL A 202 -16.59 -11.96 -2.12
C VAL A 202 -17.42 -11.09 -1.19
N HIS A 203 -16.78 -10.10 -0.58
CA HIS A 203 -17.39 -9.19 0.38
C HIS A 203 -17.30 -7.76 -0.13
N VAL A 204 -18.39 -7.24 -0.68
CA VAL A 204 -18.40 -5.98 -1.44
C VAL A 204 -19.62 -5.12 -1.10
N GLY A 205 -19.88 -4.97 0.20
CA GLY A 205 -21.01 -4.19 0.68
C GLY A 205 -20.85 -2.68 0.47
N ASN A 206 -21.98 -2.00 0.31
CA ASN A 206 -22.09 -0.54 0.13
C ASN A 206 -21.34 -0.04 -1.13
N GLN A 207 -21.58 -0.72 -2.26
CA GLN A 207 -21.12 -0.31 -3.59
C GLN A 207 -22.30 0.15 -4.46
N ASP A 208 -22.44 1.46 -4.64
CA ASP A 208 -23.61 2.08 -5.29
C ASP A 208 -23.70 1.83 -6.82
N ARG A 209 -22.64 1.28 -7.42
CA ARG A 209 -22.52 1.02 -8.87
C ARG A 209 -22.48 -0.47 -9.22
N LEU A 210 -22.65 -1.35 -8.22
CA LEU A 210 -22.72 -2.79 -8.43
C LEU A 210 -24.13 -3.20 -8.84
N THR A 211 -24.28 -3.86 -9.98
CA THR A 211 -25.53 -4.32 -10.57
C THR A 211 -25.52 -5.83 -10.84
N ASP A 212 -26.63 -6.35 -11.36
CA ASP A 212 -26.77 -7.76 -11.69
C ASP A 212 -25.80 -8.25 -12.78
N GLU A 213 -25.25 -7.35 -13.62
CA GLU A 213 -24.25 -7.75 -14.63
C GLU A 213 -22.92 -8.19 -13.97
N GLY A 214 -22.51 -7.52 -12.89
CA GLY A 214 -21.36 -7.96 -12.09
C GLY A 214 -21.61 -9.33 -11.45
N LEU A 215 -22.81 -9.55 -10.91
CA LEU A 215 -23.22 -10.81 -10.29
C LEU A 215 -23.31 -11.95 -11.31
N LYS A 216 -23.74 -11.66 -12.54
CA LYS A 216 -23.79 -12.64 -13.63
C LYS A 216 -22.41 -13.21 -13.96
N GLN A 217 -21.39 -12.35 -14.00
CA GLN A 217 -20.01 -12.81 -14.23
C GLN A 217 -19.48 -13.61 -13.03
N LEU A 218 -19.76 -13.17 -11.80
CA LEU A 218 -19.43 -13.95 -10.60
C LEU A 218 -20.07 -15.34 -10.62
N GLY A 219 -21.38 -15.43 -10.83
CA GLY A 219 -22.12 -16.69 -10.81
C GLY A 219 -21.69 -17.65 -11.92
N SER A 220 -21.38 -17.13 -13.11
CA SER A 220 -20.97 -17.97 -14.23
C SER A 220 -19.52 -18.48 -14.14
N LYS A 221 -18.60 -17.70 -13.56
CA LYS A 221 -17.16 -18.00 -13.56
C LYS A 221 -16.60 -18.51 -12.23
N CYS A 222 -17.13 -18.06 -11.10
CA CYS A 222 -16.63 -18.40 -9.77
C CYS A 222 -17.45 -19.54 -9.13
N ARG A 223 -17.28 -20.77 -9.62
CA ARG A 223 -18.03 -21.95 -9.12
C ARG A 223 -17.59 -22.43 -7.74
N GLU A 224 -16.42 -21.97 -7.27
CA GLU A 224 -15.85 -22.29 -5.97
C GLU A 224 -16.32 -21.35 -4.84
N LEU A 225 -17.23 -20.42 -5.14
CA LEU A 225 -17.71 -19.41 -4.21
C LEU A 225 -18.49 -20.04 -3.04
N LYS A 226 -18.13 -19.65 -1.82
CA LYS A 226 -18.67 -20.16 -0.55
C LYS A 226 -19.31 -19.06 0.29
N ASP A 227 -18.84 -17.84 0.18
CA ASP A 227 -19.18 -16.75 1.10
C ASP A 227 -19.37 -15.44 0.34
N ILE A 228 -20.59 -14.91 0.33
CA ILE A 228 -20.92 -13.65 -0.32
C ILE A 228 -21.54 -12.66 0.66
N HIS A 229 -21.18 -11.40 0.49
CA HIS A 229 -21.78 -10.30 1.22
C HIS A 229 -22.00 -9.10 0.30
N PHE A 230 -23.27 -8.78 0.06
CA PHE A 230 -23.72 -7.69 -0.83
C PHE A 230 -24.63 -6.67 -0.12
N GLY A 231 -24.53 -6.54 1.20
CA GLY A 231 -25.32 -5.57 1.96
C GLY A 231 -25.15 -4.13 1.45
N GLN A 232 -26.25 -3.37 1.43
CA GLN A 232 -26.34 -1.98 0.98
C GLN A 232 -25.92 -1.76 -0.48
N CYS A 233 -26.05 -2.79 -1.32
CA CYS A 233 -25.89 -2.68 -2.77
C CYS A 233 -27.28 -2.57 -3.42
N TYR A 234 -27.81 -1.35 -3.46
CA TYR A 234 -29.21 -1.06 -3.82
C TYR A 234 -29.60 -1.32 -5.29
N LYS A 235 -28.64 -1.64 -6.15
CA LYS A 235 -28.84 -1.91 -7.58
C LYS A 235 -28.75 -3.40 -7.95
N ILE A 236 -28.58 -4.26 -6.95
CA ILE A 236 -28.72 -5.72 -7.11
C ILE A 236 -30.20 -6.06 -6.96
N SER A 237 -30.71 -6.87 -7.88
CA SER A 237 -32.07 -7.42 -7.85
C SER A 237 -32.07 -8.95 -7.71
N ASP A 238 -33.27 -9.53 -7.67
CA ASP A 238 -33.47 -10.98 -7.68
C ASP A 238 -32.82 -11.67 -8.89
N GLU A 239 -32.72 -10.99 -10.04
CA GLU A 239 -32.11 -11.58 -11.24
C GLU A 239 -30.64 -11.96 -10.99
N GLY A 240 -29.86 -11.03 -10.44
CA GLY A 240 -28.46 -11.28 -10.10
C GLY A 240 -28.31 -12.40 -9.07
N MET A 241 -29.19 -12.42 -8.07
CA MET A 241 -29.14 -13.44 -7.01
C MET A 241 -29.54 -14.83 -7.50
N ILE A 242 -30.52 -14.94 -8.41
CA ILE A 242 -30.87 -16.20 -9.07
C ILE A 242 -29.67 -16.75 -9.85
N ILE A 243 -28.91 -15.89 -10.53
CA ILE A 243 -27.71 -16.32 -11.27
C ILE A 243 -26.62 -16.83 -10.33
N ILE A 244 -26.37 -16.13 -9.22
CA ILE A 244 -25.44 -16.60 -8.18
C ILE A 244 -25.89 -17.96 -7.62
N ALA A 245 -27.16 -18.11 -7.27
CA ALA A 245 -27.71 -19.35 -6.73
C ALA A 245 -27.58 -20.54 -7.70
N LYS A 246 -27.75 -20.30 -9.01
CA LYS A 246 -27.59 -21.34 -10.04
C LYS A 246 -26.12 -21.71 -10.29
N GLY A 247 -25.23 -20.74 -10.23
CA GLY A 247 -23.82 -20.92 -10.59
C GLY A 247 -22.91 -21.41 -9.46
N CYS A 248 -23.17 -20.94 -8.23
CA CYS A 248 -22.30 -21.14 -7.07
C CYS A 248 -22.89 -22.20 -6.12
N LEU A 249 -22.83 -23.48 -6.50
CA LEU A 249 -23.42 -24.59 -5.73
C LEU A 249 -22.72 -24.89 -4.39
N LYS A 250 -21.55 -24.28 -4.16
CA LYS A 250 -20.76 -24.43 -2.93
C LYS A 250 -21.03 -23.33 -1.91
N LEU A 251 -22.01 -22.46 -2.16
CA LEU A 251 -22.36 -21.35 -1.28
C LEU A 251 -22.78 -21.85 0.11
N GLN A 252 -22.17 -21.31 1.15
CA GLN A 252 -22.40 -21.65 2.56
C GLN A 252 -22.84 -20.44 3.37
N ARG A 253 -22.43 -19.23 2.97
CA ARG A 253 -22.80 -17.98 3.65
C ARG A 253 -23.26 -16.96 2.62
N ILE A 254 -24.40 -16.36 2.91
CA ILE A 254 -24.97 -15.26 2.14
C ILE A 254 -25.42 -14.18 3.12
N TYR A 255 -25.00 -12.95 2.86
CA TYR A 255 -25.44 -11.79 3.63
C TYR A 255 -25.91 -10.67 2.71
N MET A 256 -27.13 -10.22 2.95
CA MET A 256 -27.77 -9.09 2.29
C MET A 256 -28.52 -8.28 3.35
N GLN A 257 -28.44 -6.96 3.25
CA GLN A 257 -29.08 -6.02 4.18
C GLN A 257 -29.40 -4.76 3.39
N GLU A 258 -30.62 -4.24 3.51
CA GLU A 258 -31.04 -3.00 2.84
C GLU A 258 -30.84 -3.03 1.31
N ASN A 259 -30.99 -4.19 0.67
CA ASN A 259 -31.04 -4.32 -0.79
C ASN A 259 -32.47 -4.08 -1.28
N LYS A 260 -32.64 -3.53 -2.49
CA LYS A 260 -33.96 -3.42 -3.15
C LYS A 260 -34.26 -4.76 -3.82
N LEU A 261 -34.68 -5.74 -3.01
CA LEU A 261 -35.17 -7.03 -3.50
C LEU A 261 -36.66 -6.90 -3.83
#